data_AF-A0A5C8LLF6-F1
#
_entry.id   AF-A0A5C8LLF6-F1
#
_cell.length_a   1.000
_cell.length_b   1.000
_cell.length_c   1.000
_cell.angle_alpha   90.00
_cell.angle_beta   90.00
_cell.angle_gamma   90.00
#
_symmetry.space_group_name_H-M   'P 1'
#
loop_
_entity.id
_entity.type
_entity.pdbx_description
1 polymer ?
#
loop_
_entity_poly.entity_id
_entity_poly.type
_entity_poly.pdbx_seq_one_letter_code
_entity_poly.pdbx_strand_id
1 'polypeptide(L)'
;MFDVVPRTPESRLTCFLVITKGKGYDLLNTQPKFERFPAEAIRELTKSRQSMTTSTKDIGIALSFNSDPIVNYFESKESQASKQKSQEVQFSGYAQFKGDRMIGIYKNQEANGLMWLKNQVKEHSLTFPMESGKDMSILITKGQTNIQLTLQDDKVTFQLKLDARGIVREDLSGQDLNKSEVLHKVEQKMAEQVKKSVRAAIKQMQKEDTDSAQLGLLVWRTHPNAWNDRLEAKWPEIFKEAAFQITVDASITETGLINQNVTKKGT
;
A
#
# COMPACT_ATOMS: atom_id res chain seq x y z
N MET A 1 -11.88 -12.65 -16.56
CA MET A 1 -11.07 -13.47 -15.61
C MET A 1 -11.78 -13.71 -14.26
N PHE A 2 -12.32 -12.66 -13.63
CA PHE A 2 -12.84 -12.73 -12.26
C PHE A 2 -14.09 -13.60 -12.06
N ASP A 3 -14.83 -13.92 -13.12
CA ASP A 3 -16.04 -14.75 -13.06
C ASP A 3 -15.79 -16.24 -12.82
N VAL A 4 -14.57 -16.74 -13.10
CA VAL A 4 -14.28 -18.18 -13.04
C VAL A 4 -14.40 -18.71 -11.61
N VAL A 5 -13.89 -17.96 -10.63
CA VAL A 5 -13.92 -18.35 -9.21
C VAL A 5 -15.36 -18.42 -8.67
N PRO A 6 -16.21 -17.37 -8.75
CA PRO A 6 -17.55 -17.40 -8.20
C PRO A 6 -18.53 -18.32 -8.95
N ARG A 7 -18.22 -18.75 -10.18
CA ARG A 7 -19.04 -19.71 -10.94
C ARG A 7 -18.80 -21.18 -10.56
N THR A 8 -17.73 -21.46 -9.82
CA THR A 8 -17.45 -22.81 -9.31
C THR A 8 -18.19 -23.03 -7.98
N PRO A 9 -19.09 -24.03 -7.86
CA PRO A 9 -19.93 -24.23 -6.67
C PRO A 9 -19.17 -24.37 -5.35
N GLU A 10 -17.94 -24.90 -5.40
CA GLU A 10 -17.09 -25.13 -4.23
C GLU A 10 -16.33 -23.86 -3.78
N SER A 11 -16.31 -22.81 -4.61
CA SER A 11 -15.62 -21.56 -4.31
C SER A 11 -16.36 -20.71 -3.30
N ARG A 12 -15.61 -20.04 -2.42
CA ARG A 12 -16.16 -19.07 -1.46
C ARG A 12 -15.79 -17.65 -1.89
N LEU A 13 -16.66 -16.69 -1.58
CA LEU A 13 -16.34 -15.26 -1.78
C LEU A 13 -15.13 -14.78 -0.94
N THR A 14 -14.71 -15.57 0.04
CA THR A 14 -13.52 -15.37 0.87
C THR A 14 -12.24 -15.93 0.24
N CYS A 15 -12.30 -16.55 -0.95
CA CYS A 15 -11.11 -17.01 -1.65
C CYS A 15 -10.21 -15.81 -2.00
N PHE A 16 -8.90 -16.00 -1.83
CA PHE A 16 -7.91 -15.01 -2.29
C PHE A 16 -7.59 -15.26 -3.75
N LEU A 17 -7.45 -14.18 -4.50
CA LEU A 17 -6.82 -14.20 -5.80
C LEU A 17 -5.44 -13.57 -5.67
N VAL A 18 -4.47 -14.13 -6.37
CA VAL A 18 -3.09 -13.62 -6.44
C VAL A 18 -2.62 -13.60 -7.88
N ILE A 19 -1.78 -12.63 -8.22
CA ILE A 19 -1.21 -12.46 -9.56
C ILE A 19 0.30 -12.62 -9.47
N THR A 20 0.92 -13.18 -10.51
CA THR A 20 2.36 -13.29 -10.66
C THR A 20 2.78 -12.98 -12.10
N LYS A 21 4.05 -12.67 -12.30
CA LYS A 21 4.63 -12.61 -13.65
C LYS A 21 4.77 -14.02 -14.21
N GLY A 22 4.37 -14.23 -15.47
CA GLY A 22 4.50 -15.52 -16.14
C GLY A 22 3.38 -16.48 -15.76
N LYS A 23 3.67 -17.78 -15.71
CA LYS A 23 2.64 -18.80 -15.44
C LYS A 23 2.41 -18.90 -13.93
N GLY A 24 1.15 -18.86 -13.49
CA GLY A 24 0.80 -19.10 -12.08
C GLY A 24 1.29 -20.45 -11.55
N TYR A 25 1.37 -21.44 -12.44
CA TYR A 25 1.96 -22.76 -12.15
C TYR A 25 3.41 -22.66 -11.65
N ASP A 26 4.20 -21.74 -12.17
CA ASP A 26 5.62 -21.61 -11.79
C ASP A 26 5.75 -21.07 -10.36
N LEU A 27 4.85 -20.17 -9.95
CA LEU A 27 4.79 -19.69 -8.56
C LEU A 27 4.37 -20.82 -7.61
N LEU A 28 3.40 -21.66 -8.00
CA LEU A 28 2.95 -22.81 -7.19
C LEU A 28 3.96 -23.95 -7.09
N ASN A 29 4.94 -24.01 -8.01
CA ASN A 29 6.04 -24.97 -7.99
C ASN A 29 7.36 -24.39 -7.49
N THR A 30 7.35 -23.14 -7.01
CA THR A 30 8.47 -22.59 -6.27
C THR A 30 8.74 -23.49 -5.05
N GLN A 31 9.99 -23.78 -4.71
CA GLN A 31 10.36 -24.60 -3.55
C GLN A 31 10.91 -23.69 -2.43
N PRO A 32 10.03 -23.00 -1.66
CA PRO A 32 10.48 -22.18 -0.55
C PRO A 32 11.12 -23.07 0.51
N LYS A 33 12.18 -22.58 1.16
CA LYS A 33 12.93 -23.40 2.13
C LYS A 33 12.19 -23.63 3.44
N PHE A 34 11.35 -22.68 3.83
CA PHE A 34 10.73 -22.64 5.16
C PHE A 34 9.30 -23.20 5.18
N GLU A 35 8.71 -23.46 4.02
CA GLU A 35 7.35 -23.97 3.90
C GLU A 35 7.31 -25.10 2.86
N ARG A 36 6.71 -26.24 3.23
CA ARG A 36 6.64 -27.40 2.34
C ARG A 36 5.66 -27.18 1.20
N PHE A 37 4.62 -26.38 1.45
CA PHE A 37 3.53 -26.15 0.51
C PHE A 37 3.50 -24.68 0.04
N PRO A 38 3.89 -24.39 -1.22
CA PRO A 38 3.95 -23.01 -1.73
C PRO A 38 2.63 -22.26 -1.65
N ALA A 39 1.50 -22.96 -1.80
CA ALA A 39 0.17 -22.41 -1.63
C ALA A 39 -0.09 -21.91 -0.20
N GLU A 40 0.44 -22.61 0.82
CA GLU A 40 0.35 -22.18 2.22
C GLU A 40 1.21 -20.94 2.44
N ALA A 41 2.44 -20.92 1.90
CA ALA A 41 3.31 -19.74 1.96
C ALA A 41 2.65 -18.50 1.34
N ILE A 42 2.07 -18.63 0.14
CA ILE A 42 1.33 -17.56 -0.54
C ILE A 42 0.16 -17.09 0.33
N ARG A 43 -0.60 -18.04 0.92
CA ARG A 43 -1.74 -17.70 1.77
C ARG A 43 -1.32 -16.93 3.01
N GLU A 44 -0.28 -17.40 3.72
CA GLU A 44 0.21 -16.73 4.92
C GLU A 44 0.80 -15.35 4.60
N LEU A 45 1.50 -15.20 3.47
CA LEU A 45 1.96 -13.89 3.00
C LEU A 45 0.81 -12.96 2.63
N THR A 46 -0.26 -13.48 2.02
CA THR A 46 -1.48 -12.71 1.68
C THR A 46 -2.25 -12.25 2.92
N LYS A 47 -2.19 -13.04 4.00
CA LYS A 47 -2.78 -12.69 5.32
C LYS A 47 -1.80 -11.92 6.23
N SER A 48 -0.58 -11.70 5.77
CA SER A 48 0.48 -11.10 6.59
C SER A 48 0.13 -9.68 7.00
N ARG A 49 0.85 -9.18 8.01
CA ARG A 49 0.72 -7.79 8.45
C ARG A 49 1.24 -6.77 7.45
N GLN A 50 1.81 -7.18 6.32
CA GLN A 50 2.45 -6.32 5.32
C GLN A 50 1.58 -6.07 4.08
N SER A 51 0.49 -6.82 3.89
CA SER A 51 -0.34 -6.70 2.69
C SER A 51 -1.82 -6.52 3.02
N MET A 52 -2.51 -5.71 2.22
CA MET A 52 -3.97 -5.70 2.19
C MET A 52 -4.41 -7.02 1.57
N THR A 53 -5.29 -7.72 2.26
CA THR A 53 -5.89 -8.93 1.73
C THR A 53 -6.96 -8.54 0.70
N THR A 54 -6.92 -9.15 -0.48
CA THR A 54 -7.97 -8.98 -1.50
C THR A 54 -8.66 -10.32 -1.76
N SER A 55 -9.96 -10.40 -1.47
CA SER A 55 -10.77 -11.58 -1.79
C SER A 55 -11.63 -11.40 -3.05
N THR A 56 -12.23 -12.49 -3.53
CA THR A 56 -13.23 -12.45 -4.62
C THR A 56 -14.36 -11.46 -4.33
N LYS A 57 -14.77 -11.34 -3.06
CA LYS A 57 -15.76 -10.35 -2.61
C LYS A 57 -15.29 -8.92 -2.87
N ASP A 58 -14.06 -8.59 -2.51
CA ASP A 58 -13.52 -7.23 -2.64
C ASP A 58 -13.42 -6.82 -4.11
N ILE A 59 -13.01 -7.77 -4.97
CA ILE A 59 -12.98 -7.57 -6.42
C ILE A 59 -14.40 -7.36 -6.96
N GLY A 60 -15.36 -8.19 -6.54
CA GLY A 60 -16.76 -8.05 -6.95
C GLY A 60 -17.38 -6.72 -6.53
N ILE A 61 -17.08 -6.25 -5.31
CA ILE A 61 -17.50 -4.92 -4.84
C ILE A 61 -16.90 -3.82 -5.73
N ALA A 62 -15.59 -3.85 -6.00
CA ALA A 62 -14.96 -2.85 -6.85
C ALA A 62 -15.65 -2.77 -8.23
N LEU A 63 -15.82 -3.94 -8.90
CA LEU A 63 -16.49 -4.03 -10.20
C LEU A 63 -17.96 -3.57 -10.18
N SER A 64 -18.66 -3.80 -9.07
CA SER A 64 -20.08 -3.43 -8.95
C SER A 64 -20.31 -1.92 -8.77
N PHE A 65 -19.28 -1.19 -8.33
CA PHE A 65 -19.36 0.24 -8.05
C PHE A 65 -18.46 1.08 -8.98
N ASN A 66 -18.24 0.61 -10.22
CA ASN A 66 -17.45 1.30 -11.24
C ASN A 66 -16.05 1.72 -10.74
N SER A 67 -15.47 0.92 -9.85
CA SER A 67 -14.12 1.08 -9.34
C SER A 67 -13.23 -0.05 -9.85
N ASP A 68 -11.93 0.19 -9.80
CA ASP A 68 -10.94 -0.67 -10.41
C ASP A 68 -10.32 -1.64 -9.40
N PRO A 69 -10.41 -2.96 -9.62
CA PRO A 69 -9.88 -3.94 -8.68
C PRO A 69 -8.36 -3.85 -8.53
N ILE A 70 -7.90 -4.28 -7.37
CA ILE A 70 -6.50 -4.60 -7.12
C ILE A 70 -6.40 -6.04 -6.66
N VAL A 71 -5.27 -6.68 -6.91
CA VAL A 71 -5.02 -8.07 -6.48
C VAL A 71 -3.59 -8.18 -5.97
N ASN A 72 -3.35 -8.94 -4.90
CA ASN A 72 -2.00 -9.14 -4.39
C ASN A 72 -1.08 -9.69 -5.50
N TYR A 73 0.06 -9.04 -5.68
CA TYR A 73 1.05 -9.38 -6.69
C TYR A 73 2.27 -10.01 -6.02
N PHE A 74 2.60 -11.21 -6.47
CA PHE A 74 3.70 -12.02 -5.95
C PHE A 74 4.75 -12.24 -7.04
N GLU A 75 6.00 -12.34 -6.60
CA GLU A 75 7.13 -12.69 -7.44
C GLU A 75 7.91 -13.83 -6.78
N SER A 76 8.54 -14.66 -7.62
CA SER A 76 9.53 -15.61 -7.15
C SER A 76 10.91 -14.93 -7.20
N LYS A 77 11.64 -14.95 -6.08
CA LYS A 77 12.93 -14.27 -5.95
C LYS A 77 14.00 -15.24 -5.46
N GLU A 78 15.19 -15.18 -6.05
CA GLU A 78 16.31 -15.97 -5.56
C GLU A 78 16.72 -15.51 -4.14
N SER A 79 16.82 -16.45 -3.21
CA SER A 79 17.28 -16.20 -1.85
C SER A 79 18.77 -15.82 -1.84
N GLN A 80 19.07 -14.64 -1.32
CA GLN A 80 20.45 -14.16 -1.14
C GLN A 80 21.12 -14.72 0.12
N ALA A 81 20.35 -15.32 1.04
CA ALA A 81 20.83 -15.71 2.36
C ALA A 81 21.41 -17.14 2.44
N SER A 82 21.46 -17.88 1.33
CA SER A 82 21.78 -19.31 1.38
C SER A 82 22.77 -19.76 0.31
N LYS A 83 23.69 -20.66 0.70
CA LYS A 83 24.74 -21.24 -0.18
C LYS A 83 24.17 -22.06 -1.35
N GLN A 84 22.92 -22.49 -1.26
CA GLN A 84 22.18 -23.16 -2.33
C GLN A 84 21.10 -22.24 -2.84
N LYS A 85 21.04 -22.00 -4.16
CA LYS A 85 19.96 -21.23 -4.78
C LYS A 85 18.60 -21.82 -4.39
N SER A 86 17.79 -21.05 -3.67
CA SER A 86 16.35 -21.32 -3.53
C SER A 86 15.57 -20.16 -4.10
N GLN A 87 14.39 -20.46 -4.64
CA GLN A 87 13.43 -19.43 -5.03
C GLN A 87 12.39 -19.34 -3.92
N GLU A 88 12.22 -18.14 -3.39
CA GLU A 88 11.27 -17.83 -2.34
C GLU A 88 10.12 -17.02 -2.95
N VAL A 89 8.91 -17.25 -2.44
CA VAL A 89 7.75 -16.45 -2.80
C VAL A 89 7.79 -15.15 -2.01
N GLN A 90 7.65 -14.01 -2.70
CA GLN A 90 7.64 -12.69 -2.09
C GLN A 90 6.39 -11.90 -2.51
N PHE A 91 5.73 -11.27 -1.55
CA PHE A 91 4.75 -10.23 -1.82
C PHE A 91 5.47 -8.98 -2.35
N SER A 92 5.09 -8.54 -3.56
CA SER A 92 5.78 -7.47 -4.29
C SER A 92 4.89 -6.25 -4.58
N GLY A 93 3.65 -6.24 -4.12
CA GLY A 93 2.71 -5.12 -4.29
C GLY A 93 1.34 -5.55 -4.77
N TYR A 94 0.68 -4.73 -5.57
CA TYR A 94 -0.69 -4.98 -6.04
C TYR A 94 -0.79 -4.83 -7.55
N ALA A 95 -1.33 -5.85 -8.22
CA ALA A 95 -1.71 -5.76 -9.62
C ALA A 95 -2.89 -4.79 -9.77
N GLN A 96 -2.75 -3.85 -10.68
CA GLN A 96 -3.74 -2.81 -10.98
C GLN A 96 -4.57 -3.26 -12.18
N PHE A 97 -5.89 -3.29 -12.01
CA PHE A 97 -6.82 -3.67 -13.07
C PHE A 97 -7.61 -2.47 -13.60
N LYS A 98 -8.12 -2.59 -14.83
CA LYS A 98 -9.21 -1.79 -15.37
C LYS A 98 -10.22 -2.73 -15.99
N GLY A 99 -11.42 -2.78 -15.41
CA GLY A 99 -12.36 -3.88 -15.66
C GLY A 99 -11.71 -5.23 -15.34
N ASP A 100 -11.60 -6.12 -16.33
CA ASP A 100 -11.02 -7.46 -16.17
C ASP A 100 -9.56 -7.60 -16.66
N ARG A 101 -8.92 -6.49 -17.05
CA ARG A 101 -7.56 -6.47 -17.60
C ARG A 101 -6.57 -5.87 -16.61
N MET A 102 -5.44 -6.53 -16.41
CA MET A 102 -4.31 -5.98 -15.67
C MET A 102 -3.59 -4.95 -16.54
N ILE A 103 -3.41 -3.74 -16.02
CA ILE A 103 -2.78 -2.63 -16.76
C ILE A 103 -1.47 -2.16 -16.12
N GLY A 104 -1.22 -2.52 -14.87
CA GLY A 104 -0.06 -2.06 -14.14
C GLY A 104 0.16 -2.80 -12.82
N ILE A 105 1.17 -2.35 -12.07
CA ILE A 105 1.48 -2.87 -10.74
C ILE A 105 1.81 -1.67 -9.85
N TYR A 106 1.16 -1.58 -8.69
CA TYR A 106 1.60 -0.73 -7.59
C TYR A 106 2.70 -1.48 -6.84
N LYS A 107 3.93 -0.96 -6.84
CA LYS A 107 5.05 -1.50 -6.05
C LYS A 107 5.52 -0.45 -5.04
N ASN A 108 6.33 -0.84 -4.05
CA ASN A 108 7.04 0.09 -3.16
C ASN A 108 6.20 1.29 -2.66
N GLN A 109 6.54 2.51 -3.09
CA GLN A 109 5.89 3.74 -2.64
C GLN A 109 4.44 3.82 -3.10
N GLU A 110 4.14 3.39 -4.32
CA GLU A 110 2.80 3.38 -4.87
C GLU A 110 1.91 2.35 -4.15
N ALA A 111 2.46 1.17 -3.83
CA ALA A 111 1.77 0.18 -3.02
C ALA A 111 1.47 0.71 -1.61
N ASN A 112 2.44 1.37 -0.97
CA ASN A 112 2.25 1.98 0.34
C ASN A 112 1.18 3.08 0.30
N GLY A 113 1.26 3.97 -0.68
CA GLY A 113 0.28 5.05 -0.87
C GLY A 113 -1.13 4.54 -1.06
N LEU A 114 -1.29 3.44 -1.80
CA LEU A 114 -2.60 2.81 -1.99
C LEU A 114 -3.18 2.28 -0.68
N MET A 115 -2.36 1.71 0.20
CA MET A 115 -2.82 1.28 1.53
C MET A 115 -3.36 2.44 2.38
N TRP A 116 -2.70 3.61 2.30
CA TRP A 116 -3.17 4.83 2.95
C TRP A 116 -4.49 5.30 2.36
N LEU A 117 -4.62 5.35 1.03
CA LEU A 117 -5.85 5.80 0.35
C LEU A 117 -7.06 4.91 0.65
N LYS A 118 -6.85 3.61 0.83
CA LYS A 118 -7.90 2.64 1.19
C LYS A 118 -8.19 2.58 2.68
N ASN A 119 -7.48 3.36 3.51
CA ASN A 119 -7.51 3.29 4.98
C ASN A 119 -7.30 1.85 5.50
N GLN A 120 -6.39 1.12 4.87
CA GLN A 120 -6.03 -0.27 5.20
C GLN A 120 -4.53 -0.37 5.42
N VAL A 121 -3.97 0.57 6.18
CA VAL A 121 -2.53 0.68 6.42
C VAL A 121 -2.02 -0.58 7.12
N LYS A 122 -0.97 -1.16 6.52
CA LYS A 122 -0.26 -2.34 6.99
C LYS A 122 1.15 -1.99 7.43
N GLU A 123 1.80 -2.89 8.15
CA GLU A 123 3.18 -2.70 8.58
C GLU A 123 4.10 -2.59 7.36
N HIS A 124 4.83 -1.49 7.23
CA HIS A 124 5.79 -1.28 6.13
C HIS A 124 6.91 -0.34 6.57
N SER A 125 8.10 -0.54 6.00
CA SER A 125 9.27 0.27 6.32
C SER A 125 9.36 1.51 5.42
N LEU A 126 9.79 2.61 6.00
CA LEU A 126 10.23 3.83 5.33
C LEU A 126 11.70 4.04 5.65
N THR A 127 12.52 4.20 4.62
CA THR A 127 13.94 4.53 4.78
C THR A 127 14.22 5.86 4.12
N PHE A 128 14.91 6.76 4.83
CA PHE A 128 15.25 8.07 4.30
C PHE A 128 16.56 8.60 4.89
N PRO A 129 17.28 9.46 4.13
CA PRO A 129 18.52 10.05 4.60
C PRO A 129 18.25 11.09 5.68
N MET A 130 18.97 10.98 6.79
CA MET A 130 19.07 12.02 7.81
C MET A 130 20.19 13.01 7.50
N GLU A 131 21.31 12.48 7.02
CA GLU A 131 22.48 13.19 6.48
C GLU A 131 23.04 12.41 5.27
N SER A 132 24.00 12.98 4.54
CA SER A 132 24.62 12.28 3.41
C SER A 132 25.25 10.95 3.85
N GLY A 133 24.77 9.84 3.27
CA GLY A 133 25.26 8.48 3.58
C GLY A 133 24.81 7.94 4.93
N LYS A 134 23.90 8.61 5.64
CA LYS A 134 23.37 8.17 6.94
C LYS A 134 21.86 8.12 6.91
N ASP A 135 21.35 6.92 6.68
CA ASP A 135 19.93 6.65 6.58
C ASP A 135 19.31 6.28 7.93
N MET A 136 18.02 6.53 8.04
CA MET A 136 17.18 6.05 9.13
C MET A 136 16.04 5.23 8.54
N SER A 137 15.76 4.10 9.16
CA SER A 137 14.66 3.20 8.81
C SER A 137 13.62 3.19 9.93
N ILE A 138 12.38 3.51 9.58
CA ILE A 138 11.22 3.49 10.47
C ILE A 138 10.25 2.42 9.97
N LEU A 139 9.75 1.61 10.89
CA LEU A 139 8.61 0.74 10.62
C LEU A 139 7.32 1.47 10.99
N ILE A 140 6.45 1.70 10.01
CA ILE A 140 5.07 2.11 10.27
C ILE A 140 4.35 0.93 10.91
N THR A 141 3.77 1.13 12.09
CA THR A 141 3.05 0.09 12.83
C THR A 141 1.54 0.31 12.81
N LYS A 142 1.10 1.58 12.72
CA LYS A 142 -0.31 1.95 12.62
C LYS A 142 -0.46 3.16 11.70
N GLY A 143 -1.56 3.20 10.97
CA GLY A 143 -1.95 4.34 10.18
C GLY A 143 -3.46 4.45 10.05
N GLN A 144 -3.96 5.67 10.01
CA GLN A 144 -5.36 5.97 9.75
C GLN A 144 -5.45 7.11 8.74
N THR A 145 -6.41 7.01 7.83
CA THR A 145 -6.71 8.06 6.86
C THR A 145 -8.16 8.46 6.98
N ASN A 146 -8.39 9.76 7.12
CA ASN A 146 -9.70 10.38 6.95
C ASN A 146 -9.72 11.15 5.62
N ILE A 147 -10.67 10.82 4.76
CA ILE A 147 -10.84 11.47 3.45
C ILE A 147 -12.17 12.23 3.48
N GLN A 148 -12.06 13.54 3.38
CA GLN A 148 -13.19 14.43 3.12
C GLN A 148 -13.15 14.84 1.66
N LEU A 149 -14.31 15.20 1.11
CA LEU A 149 -14.38 15.74 -0.23
C LEU A 149 -15.26 16.98 -0.27
N THR A 150 -14.94 17.84 -1.21
CA THR A 150 -15.75 18.99 -1.60
C THR A 150 -16.08 18.86 -3.07
N LEU A 151 -17.36 18.96 -3.41
CA LEU A 151 -17.86 18.98 -4.78
C LEU A 151 -18.33 20.41 -5.10
N GLN A 152 -17.72 21.01 -6.12
CA GLN A 152 -18.16 22.28 -6.71
C GLN A 152 -18.39 22.04 -8.20
N ASP A 153 -19.65 22.06 -8.61
CA ASP A 153 -20.11 21.60 -9.93
C ASP A 153 -19.68 20.15 -10.21
N ASP A 154 -18.75 19.96 -11.15
CA ASP A 154 -18.14 18.69 -11.53
C ASP A 154 -16.68 18.58 -11.05
N LYS A 155 -16.17 19.57 -10.30
CA LYS A 155 -14.82 19.56 -9.76
C LYS A 155 -14.80 18.95 -8.36
N VAL A 156 -14.01 17.90 -8.21
CA VAL A 156 -13.84 17.19 -6.94
C VAL A 156 -12.49 17.57 -6.33
N THR A 157 -12.52 17.99 -5.05
CA THR A 157 -11.31 18.13 -4.24
C THR A 157 -11.39 17.19 -3.06
N PHE A 158 -10.36 16.35 -2.88
CA PHE A 158 -10.20 15.48 -1.72
C PHE A 158 -9.26 16.11 -0.70
N GLN A 159 -9.68 16.19 0.55
CA GLN A 159 -8.84 16.54 1.69
C GLN A 159 -8.53 15.28 2.50
N LEU A 160 -7.26 14.90 2.52
CA LEU A 160 -6.74 13.71 3.17
C LEU A 160 -5.99 14.12 4.43
N LYS A 161 -6.46 13.64 5.58
CA LYS A 161 -5.78 13.76 6.87
C LYS A 161 -5.29 12.38 7.29
N LEU A 162 -3.99 12.23 7.42
CA LEU A 162 -3.35 10.95 7.74
C LEU A 162 -2.68 11.04 9.10
N ASP A 163 -2.93 10.05 9.95
CA ASP A 163 -2.25 9.84 11.22
C ASP A 163 -1.32 8.63 11.08
N ALA A 164 -0.01 8.82 11.27
CA ALA A 164 1.00 7.78 11.11
C ALA A 164 1.77 7.55 12.40
N ARG A 165 1.84 6.29 12.85
CA ARG A 165 2.65 5.87 14.00
C ARG A 165 3.74 4.91 13.56
N GLY A 166 4.95 5.19 13.99
CA GLY A 166 6.12 4.40 13.62
C GLY A 166 7.07 4.15 14.78
N ILE A 167 7.92 3.14 14.59
CA ILE A 167 9.03 2.82 15.49
C ILE A 167 10.34 2.86 14.71
N VAL A 168 11.41 3.34 15.34
CA VAL A 168 12.74 3.33 14.73
C VAL A 168 13.26 1.90 14.71
N ARG A 169 13.69 1.44 13.53
CA ARG A 169 14.29 0.10 13.34
C ARG A 169 15.79 0.16 13.21
N GLU A 170 16.30 1.16 12.51
CA GLU A 170 17.72 1.37 12.30
C GLU A 170 18.01 2.87 12.21
N ASP A 171 19.07 3.31 12.87
CA ASP A 171 19.56 4.68 12.81
C ASP A 171 21.07 4.69 12.57
N LEU A 172 21.47 5.03 11.34
CA LEU A 172 22.88 5.20 10.97
C LEU A 172 23.36 6.65 11.15
N SER A 173 22.46 7.57 11.52
CA SER A 173 22.79 8.98 11.71
C SER A 173 23.53 9.23 13.02
N GLY A 174 23.29 8.41 14.04
CA GLY A 174 23.89 8.55 15.37
C GLY A 174 23.41 9.80 16.11
N GLN A 175 22.25 10.33 15.74
CA GLN A 175 21.62 11.47 16.40
C GLN A 175 20.94 11.01 17.70
N ASP A 176 20.87 11.91 18.69
CA ASP A 176 20.21 11.63 19.96
C ASP A 176 18.70 11.85 19.83
N LEU A 177 17.96 10.75 19.67
CA LEU A 177 16.50 10.76 19.51
C LEU A 177 15.74 11.14 20.79
N ASN A 178 16.42 11.29 21.94
CA ASN A 178 15.79 11.84 23.16
C ASN A 178 15.63 13.36 23.09
N LYS A 179 16.34 14.02 22.18
CA LYS A 179 16.19 15.45 21.96
C LYS A 179 14.91 15.69 21.17
N SER A 180 13.98 16.43 21.76
CA SER A 180 12.68 16.74 21.15
C SER A 180 12.81 17.34 19.74
N GLU A 181 13.80 18.21 19.51
CA GLU A 181 14.06 18.80 18.19
C GLU A 181 14.48 17.77 17.13
N VAL A 182 15.32 16.80 17.52
CA VAL A 182 15.77 15.72 16.63
C VAL A 182 14.60 14.79 16.32
N LEU A 183 13.83 14.40 17.34
CA LEU A 183 12.66 13.55 17.18
C LEU A 183 11.63 14.21 16.24
N HIS A 184 11.35 15.50 16.44
CA HIS A 184 10.44 16.25 15.59
C HIS A 184 10.90 16.31 14.13
N LYS A 185 12.22 16.47 13.89
CA LYS A 185 12.80 16.42 12.54
C LYS A 185 12.62 15.04 11.88
N VAL A 186 12.74 13.96 12.65
CA VAL A 186 12.49 12.59 12.17
C VAL A 186 11.02 12.40 11.81
N GLU A 187 10.11 12.86 12.68
CA GLU A 187 8.66 12.83 12.44
C GLU A 187 8.26 13.61 11.19
N GLN A 188 8.81 14.81 10.98
CA GLN A 188 8.59 15.58 9.75
C GLN A 188 9.07 14.84 8.51
N LYS A 189 10.25 14.23 8.55
CA LYS A 189 10.76 13.42 7.42
C LYS A 189 9.89 12.20 7.16
N MET A 190 9.42 11.51 8.21
CA MET A 190 8.47 10.41 8.11
C MET A 190 7.15 10.86 7.46
N ALA A 191 6.58 11.99 7.91
CA ALA A 191 5.37 12.57 7.33
C ALA A 191 5.53 12.87 5.84
N GLU A 192 6.67 13.43 5.43
CA GLU A 192 6.97 13.70 4.03
C GLU A 192 7.10 12.43 3.18
N GLN A 193 7.67 11.34 3.73
CA GLN A 193 7.71 10.06 3.01
C GLN A 193 6.32 9.45 2.83
N VAL A 194 5.47 9.48 3.86
CA VAL A 194 4.07 9.03 3.75
C VAL A 194 3.32 9.84 2.69
N LYS A 195 3.46 11.17 2.73
CA LYS A 195 2.87 12.08 1.74
C LYS A 195 3.34 11.78 0.32
N LYS A 196 4.63 11.48 0.12
CA LYS A 196 5.18 11.05 -1.17
C LYS A 196 4.57 9.74 -1.65
N SER A 197 4.44 8.74 -0.78
CA SER A 197 3.78 7.46 -1.13
C SER A 197 2.34 7.68 -1.59
N VAL A 198 1.54 8.44 -0.85
CA VAL A 198 0.15 8.76 -1.22
C VAL A 198 0.08 9.47 -2.58
N ARG A 199 0.94 10.48 -2.79
CA ARG A 199 1.01 11.19 -4.08
C ARG A 199 1.41 10.28 -5.24
N ALA A 200 2.33 9.34 -5.01
CA ALA A 200 2.77 8.40 -6.02
C ALA A 200 1.62 7.48 -6.46
N ALA A 201 0.84 6.95 -5.50
CA ALA A 201 -0.34 6.15 -5.78
C ALA A 201 -1.43 6.93 -6.53
N ILE A 202 -1.73 8.17 -6.12
CA ILE A 202 -2.69 9.06 -6.83
C ILE A 202 -2.23 9.30 -8.27
N LYS A 203 -0.95 9.66 -8.44
CA LYS A 203 -0.38 9.92 -9.76
C LYS A 203 -0.46 8.69 -10.68
N GLN A 204 -0.20 7.50 -10.14
CA GLN A 204 -0.35 6.26 -10.91
C GLN A 204 -1.80 6.01 -11.30
N MET A 205 -2.75 6.14 -10.37
CA MET A 205 -4.18 6.02 -10.66
C MET A 205 -4.65 7.00 -11.75
N GLN A 206 -4.27 8.28 -11.66
CA GLN A 206 -4.61 9.31 -12.65
C GLN A 206 -3.92 9.09 -14.01
N LYS A 207 -2.68 8.57 -14.02
CA LYS A 207 -1.95 8.26 -15.25
C LYS A 207 -2.59 7.11 -16.02
N GLU A 208 -3.05 6.09 -15.30
CA GLU A 208 -3.61 4.87 -15.88
C GLU A 208 -5.15 4.92 -16.02
N ASP A 209 -5.76 6.07 -15.72
CA ASP A 209 -7.21 6.30 -15.75
C ASP A 209 -7.99 5.24 -14.96
N THR A 210 -7.62 5.05 -13.70
CA THR A 210 -8.25 4.07 -12.79
C THR A 210 -8.53 4.64 -11.41
N ASP A 211 -9.55 4.10 -10.75
CA ASP A 211 -9.88 4.37 -9.34
C ASP A 211 -9.74 3.10 -8.50
N SER A 212 -8.49 2.72 -8.21
CA SER A 212 -8.17 1.57 -7.35
C SER A 212 -8.42 1.81 -5.85
N ALA A 213 -8.54 3.09 -5.46
CA ALA A 213 -8.79 3.50 -4.10
C ALA A 213 -10.29 3.51 -3.73
N GLN A 214 -11.20 3.39 -4.71
CA GLN A 214 -12.66 3.49 -4.54
C GLN A 214 -13.10 4.91 -4.11
N LEU A 215 -12.46 5.96 -4.63
CA LEU A 215 -12.83 7.35 -4.33
C LEU A 215 -14.16 7.75 -4.98
N GLY A 216 -14.52 7.19 -6.13
CA GLY A 216 -15.81 7.36 -6.77
C GLY A 216 -16.94 6.82 -5.90
N LEU A 217 -16.71 5.69 -5.23
CA LEU A 217 -17.64 5.15 -4.24
C LEU A 217 -17.83 6.13 -3.06
N LEU A 218 -16.78 6.83 -2.64
CA LEU A 218 -16.89 7.87 -1.60
C LEU A 218 -17.72 9.07 -2.11
N VAL A 219 -17.53 9.50 -3.36
CA VAL A 219 -18.36 10.55 -3.99
C VAL A 219 -19.81 10.12 -4.06
N TRP A 220 -20.11 8.91 -4.54
CA TRP A 220 -21.47 8.36 -4.58
C TRP A 220 -22.13 8.32 -3.20
N ARG A 221 -21.41 7.89 -2.17
CA ARG A 221 -21.93 7.83 -0.78
C ARG A 221 -22.26 9.20 -0.20
N THR A 222 -21.53 10.24 -0.61
CA THR A 222 -21.66 11.60 -0.05
C THR A 222 -22.59 12.50 -0.88
N HIS A 223 -22.63 12.30 -2.20
CA HIS A 223 -23.45 13.06 -3.15
C HIS A 223 -24.13 12.12 -4.16
N PRO A 224 -25.05 11.25 -3.74
CA PRO A 224 -25.64 10.22 -4.61
C PRO A 224 -26.40 10.78 -5.81
N ASN A 225 -27.15 11.89 -5.63
CA ASN A 225 -27.87 12.53 -6.72
C ASN A 225 -26.91 13.08 -7.78
N ALA A 226 -25.86 13.80 -7.35
CA ALA A 226 -24.85 14.31 -8.28
C ALA A 226 -24.14 13.18 -9.04
N TRP A 227 -23.82 12.09 -8.34
CA TRP A 227 -23.23 10.91 -8.95
C TRP A 227 -24.10 10.36 -10.07
N ASN A 228 -25.35 10.02 -9.76
CA ASN A 228 -26.29 9.39 -10.70
C ASN A 228 -26.65 10.32 -11.87
N ASP A 229 -26.79 11.62 -11.62
CA ASP A 229 -27.28 12.56 -12.62
C ASP A 229 -26.19 12.97 -13.62
N ARG A 230 -24.93 13.04 -13.20
CA ARG A 230 -23.87 13.66 -14.03
C ARG A 230 -22.44 13.16 -13.87
N LEU A 231 -22.03 12.63 -12.71
CA LEU A 231 -20.62 12.30 -12.47
C LEU A 231 -20.24 10.89 -12.89
N GLU A 232 -21.14 9.90 -12.72
CA GLU A 232 -20.82 8.48 -12.90
C GLU A 232 -20.21 8.17 -14.28
N ALA A 233 -20.88 8.61 -15.34
CA ALA A 233 -20.46 8.33 -16.72
C ALA A 233 -19.15 9.03 -17.12
N LYS A 234 -18.75 10.08 -16.40
CA LYS A 234 -17.54 10.89 -16.64
C LYS A 234 -16.51 10.75 -15.52
N TRP A 235 -16.70 9.76 -14.64
CA TRP A 235 -15.88 9.62 -13.46
C TRP A 235 -14.38 9.50 -13.77
N PRO A 236 -13.95 8.73 -14.80
CA PRO A 236 -12.53 8.67 -15.16
C PRO A 236 -11.93 10.05 -15.48
N GLU A 237 -12.65 10.89 -16.23
CA GLU A 237 -12.21 12.24 -16.60
C GLU A 237 -12.17 13.16 -15.38
N ILE A 238 -13.22 13.14 -14.56
CA ILE A 238 -13.32 13.95 -13.34
C ILE A 238 -12.21 13.57 -12.35
N PHE A 239 -11.98 12.28 -12.14
CA PHE A 239 -10.95 11.78 -11.23
C PHE A 239 -9.54 12.16 -11.68
N LYS A 240 -9.28 12.15 -13.00
CA LYS A 240 -8.00 12.57 -13.57
C LYS A 240 -7.66 14.02 -13.26
N GLU A 241 -8.67 14.89 -13.18
CA GLU A 241 -8.53 16.31 -12.86
C GLU A 241 -8.73 16.65 -11.37
N ALA A 242 -9.13 15.66 -10.56
CA ALA A 242 -9.41 15.87 -9.14
C ALA A 242 -8.18 16.40 -8.38
N ALA A 243 -8.44 17.33 -7.47
CA ALA A 243 -7.40 17.93 -6.64
C ALA A 243 -7.25 17.17 -5.30
N PHE A 244 -6.02 17.07 -4.82
CA PHE A 244 -5.70 16.34 -3.58
C PHE A 244 -4.90 17.23 -2.62
N GLN A 245 -5.48 17.49 -1.46
CA GLN A 245 -4.84 18.20 -0.35
C GLN A 245 -4.47 17.17 0.72
N ILE A 246 -3.18 16.99 0.99
CA ILE A 246 -2.68 15.91 1.86
C ILE A 246 -1.94 16.51 3.04
N THR A 247 -2.45 16.25 4.23
CA THR A 247 -1.82 16.57 5.52
C THR A 247 -1.50 15.27 6.25
N VAL A 248 -0.31 15.19 6.83
CA VAL A 248 0.17 13.99 7.54
C VAL A 248 0.70 14.41 8.90
N ASP A 249 0.12 13.83 9.94
CA ASP A 249 0.59 13.92 11.31
C ASP A 249 1.32 12.61 11.63
N ALA A 250 2.62 12.69 11.90
CA ALA A 250 3.48 11.53 12.16
C ALA A 250 4.03 11.58 13.57
N SER A 251 4.03 10.44 14.25
CA SER A 251 4.57 10.29 15.61
C SER A 251 5.45 9.06 15.73
N ILE A 252 6.62 9.20 16.35
CA ILE A 252 7.47 8.06 16.72
C ILE A 252 7.08 7.60 18.12
N THR A 253 6.59 6.36 18.22
CA THR A 253 6.12 5.81 19.51
C THR A 253 7.22 5.07 20.28
N GLU A 254 8.21 4.54 19.58
CA GLU A 254 9.35 3.83 20.18
C GLU A 254 10.63 4.11 19.39
N THR A 255 11.71 4.43 20.09
CA THR A 255 13.03 4.73 19.51
C THR A 255 14.05 3.61 19.70
N GLY A 256 13.68 2.56 20.45
CA GLY A 256 14.58 1.48 20.89
C GLY A 256 15.01 1.63 22.35
N LEU A 257 15.60 0.57 22.93
CA LEU A 257 16.11 0.56 24.31
C LEU A 257 17.49 1.23 24.45
N ILE A 258 18.23 1.33 23.34
CA ILE A 258 19.60 1.86 23.30
C ILE A 258 19.69 2.77 22.08
N ASN A 259 19.77 4.07 22.34
CA ASN A 259 19.72 5.11 21.30
C ASN A 259 21.06 5.85 21.16
N GLN A 260 22.08 5.41 21.91
CA GLN A 260 23.46 5.85 21.79
C GLN A 260 24.32 4.64 21.39
N ASN A 261 25.27 4.86 20.50
CA ASN A 261 26.23 3.82 20.14
C ASN A 261 27.05 3.44 21.38
N VAL A 262 26.84 2.23 21.92
CA VAL A 262 27.54 1.69 23.10
C VAL A 262 29.05 1.55 22.92
N THR A 263 29.55 1.70 21.69
CA THR A 263 30.99 1.72 21.39
C THR A 263 31.60 3.12 21.33
N LYS A 264 30.81 4.20 21.42
CA LYS A 264 31.34 5.55 21.64
C LYS A 264 31.82 5.64 23.09
N LYS A 265 33.08 5.28 23.34
CA LYS A 265 33.78 5.59 24.58
C LYS A 265 33.71 7.10 24.82
N GLY A 266 33.44 7.48 26.08
CA GLY A 266 33.53 8.86 26.55
C GLY A 266 34.87 9.48 26.15
N THR A 267 34.81 10.58 25.41
CA THR A 267 35.88 11.57 25.32
C THR A 267 35.81 12.49 26.51
#